data_AF-A0A973M3E4-F1
#
_entry.id   AF-A0A973M3E4-F1
#
_cell.length_a   1.000
_cell.length_b   1.000
_cell.length_c   1.000
_cell.angle_alpha   90.00
_cell.angle_beta   90.00
_cell.angle_gamma   90.00
#
_symmetry.space_group_name_H-M   'P 1'
#
loop_
_entity.id
_entity.type
_entity.pdbx_description
1 polymer ?
#
loop_
_entity_poly.entity_id
_entity_poly.type
_entity_poly.pdbx_seq_one_letter_code
_entity_poly.pdbx_strand_id
1 'polypeptide(L)'
;MPKSRTRKPKGKSTSPGDRQLRRIRGLVDGLADEYAAWAAGTAEAESDAAAQADFTAFALGQLVSVKYFLFVLGAGDGPTATLRIDPRAVPDALDDYLDTDDVDDLRYLVGTLIDWVTFLEETGRWEGSAEDLAAVTELLDAEAESVGGIVDAAPEAAAPRREPTEEEALAFATESALVLRARALLDWIGEGRPVTADGALTPSEAEEAAAVVGKGAADPARRLARLWESLRNAQLIEVDEVRAEDDGGSTARLGADAARLGTGDALGRLEAQFLVTEFVIVTCTEAGAGPQGESVGAGLMTILQRAVLEEPLPLAAVEDLALDAPEDSDPGALQTVSVLLLDELRELAALGVADLRSGLVDVPAAALDAVYDAFEAPDGDEDWADED
;
A
#
# COMPACT_ATOMS: atom_id res chain seq x y z
N MET A 1 -10.97 61.46 22.73
CA MET A 1 -10.41 60.19 22.24
C MET A 1 -11.31 59.04 22.69
N PRO A 2 -12.07 58.40 21.78
CA PRO A 2 -12.88 57.24 22.13
C PRO A 2 -11.99 55.98 22.20
N LYS A 3 -12.08 55.23 23.31
CA LYS A 3 -11.37 53.97 23.49
C LYS A 3 -11.96 52.92 22.55
N SER A 4 -11.18 52.49 21.56
CA SER A 4 -11.50 51.36 20.68
C SER A 4 -11.65 50.10 21.55
N ARG A 5 -12.87 49.56 21.61
CA ARG A 5 -13.15 48.26 22.22
C ARG A 5 -12.88 47.20 21.15
N THR A 6 -11.71 46.60 21.19
CA THR A 6 -11.38 45.38 20.44
C THR A 6 -12.42 44.32 20.81
N ARG A 7 -13.30 43.97 19.87
CA ARG A 7 -14.23 42.85 20.02
C ARG A 7 -13.38 41.59 20.09
N LYS A 8 -13.49 40.84 21.20
CA LYS A 8 -12.95 39.48 21.28
C LYS A 8 -13.50 38.69 20.08
N PRO A 9 -12.67 37.90 19.38
CA PRO A 9 -13.16 37.01 18.33
C PRO A 9 -14.26 36.13 18.94
N LYS A 10 -15.41 36.05 18.25
CA LYS A 10 -16.45 35.09 18.61
C LYS A 10 -15.81 33.71 18.49
N GLY A 11 -15.62 33.01 19.60
CA GLY A 11 -15.15 31.62 19.58
C GLY A 11 -16.07 30.84 18.65
N LYS A 12 -15.47 30.08 17.70
CA LYS A 12 -16.20 29.16 16.83
C LYS A 12 -17.10 28.30 17.73
N SER A 13 -18.41 28.38 17.53
CA SER A 13 -19.37 27.56 18.25
C SER A 13 -19.12 26.12 17.83
N THR A 14 -18.52 25.30 18.70
CA THR A 14 -18.32 23.88 18.42
C THR A 14 -19.68 23.20 18.27
N SER A 15 -19.84 22.38 17.23
CA SER A 15 -21.07 21.65 16.96
C SER A 15 -21.41 20.69 18.13
N PRO A 16 -22.67 20.25 18.29
CA PRO A 16 -23.00 19.16 19.21
C PRO A 16 -22.15 17.90 18.99
N GLY A 17 -21.92 17.50 17.73
CA GLY A 17 -21.06 16.37 17.37
C GLY A 17 -19.61 16.55 17.83
N ASP A 18 -19.03 17.75 17.66
CA ASP A 18 -17.65 18.04 18.11
C ASP A 18 -17.51 17.93 19.64
N ARG A 19 -18.60 18.18 20.39
CA ARG A 19 -18.60 18.01 21.85
C ARG A 19 -18.72 16.53 22.22
N GLN A 20 -19.55 15.78 21.52
CA GLN A 20 -19.71 14.34 21.71
C GLN A 20 -18.38 13.62 21.43
N LEU A 21 -17.79 13.85 20.26
CA LEU A 21 -16.52 13.24 19.85
C LEU A 21 -15.38 13.55 20.83
N ARG A 22 -15.28 14.80 21.32
CA ARG A 22 -14.29 15.15 22.35
C ARG A 22 -14.48 14.40 23.66
N ARG A 23 -15.72 14.10 24.05
CA ARG A 23 -16.01 13.31 25.25
C ARG A 23 -15.66 11.83 25.04
N ILE A 24 -16.00 11.26 23.88
CA ILE A 24 -15.61 9.89 23.52
C ILE A 24 -14.10 9.76 23.49
N ARG A 25 -13.39 10.67 22.81
CA ARG A 25 -11.92 10.71 22.78
C ARG A 25 -11.34 10.72 24.19
N GLY A 26 -11.77 11.66 25.04
CA GLY A 26 -11.28 11.72 26.42
C GLY A 26 -11.59 10.46 27.25
N LEU A 27 -12.68 9.74 26.95
CA LEU A 27 -13.03 8.48 27.59
C LEU A 27 -12.13 7.33 27.13
N VAL A 28 -11.98 7.15 25.82
CA VAL A 28 -11.18 6.06 25.23
C VAL A 28 -9.68 6.30 25.39
N ASP A 29 -9.20 7.52 25.14
CA ASP A 29 -7.79 7.90 25.30
C ASP A 29 -7.33 7.73 26.76
N GLY A 30 -8.24 7.89 27.73
CA GLY A 30 -7.96 7.64 29.14
C GLY A 30 -7.71 6.17 29.49
N LEU A 31 -8.04 5.24 28.60
CA LEU A 31 -7.85 3.79 28.74
C LEU A 31 -6.77 3.24 27.80
N ALA A 32 -6.17 4.08 26.95
CA ALA A 32 -5.31 3.64 25.85
C ALA A 32 -4.08 2.83 26.31
N ASP A 33 -3.38 3.31 27.33
CA ASP A 33 -2.21 2.60 27.89
C ASP A 33 -2.59 1.25 28.51
N GLU A 34 -3.78 1.17 29.14
CA GLU A 34 -4.30 -0.06 29.77
C GLU A 34 -4.73 -1.07 28.70
N TYR A 35 -5.38 -0.60 27.64
CA TYR A 35 -5.77 -1.42 26.48
C TYR A 35 -4.55 -1.99 25.77
N ALA A 36 -3.55 -1.16 25.46
CA ALA A 36 -2.34 -1.62 24.77
C ALA A 36 -1.55 -2.63 25.62
N ALA A 37 -1.47 -2.42 26.94
CA ALA A 37 -0.83 -3.37 27.85
C ALA A 37 -1.62 -4.68 27.97
N TRP A 38 -2.95 -4.62 27.96
CA TRP A 38 -3.83 -5.79 27.96
C TRP A 38 -3.67 -6.60 26.67
N ALA A 39 -3.80 -5.95 25.52
CA ALA A 39 -3.67 -6.59 24.21
C ALA A 39 -2.28 -7.23 24.04
N ALA A 40 -1.22 -6.58 24.53
CA ALA A 40 0.11 -7.17 24.42
C ALA A 40 0.33 -8.36 25.38
N GLY A 41 -0.54 -8.54 26.39
CA GLY A 41 -0.55 -9.69 27.28
C GLY A 41 -1.35 -10.89 26.74
N THR A 42 -2.20 -10.68 25.73
CA THR A 42 -2.98 -11.75 25.08
C THR A 42 -2.19 -12.42 23.93
N ALA A 43 -1.24 -11.70 23.32
CA ALA A 43 -0.32 -12.28 22.34
C ALA A 43 0.61 -13.32 23.00
N GLU A 44 0.60 -14.58 22.52
CA GLU A 44 1.47 -15.65 23.04
C GLU A 44 2.95 -15.26 22.92
N ALA A 45 3.62 -15.07 24.06
CA ALA A 45 4.85 -14.30 24.14
C ALA A 45 6.16 -15.09 23.91
N GLU A 46 6.83 -14.80 22.79
CA GLU A 46 8.29 -14.62 22.66
C GLU A 46 8.59 -13.53 21.60
N SER A 47 8.14 -12.29 21.82
CA SER A 47 8.45 -11.16 20.94
C SER A 47 9.59 -10.30 21.49
N ASP A 48 10.42 -9.75 20.60
CA ASP A 48 11.45 -8.79 20.99
C ASP A 48 10.86 -7.38 21.23
N ALA A 49 11.71 -6.44 21.65
CA ALA A 49 11.27 -5.09 21.99
C ALA A 49 10.73 -4.29 20.79
N ALA A 50 11.11 -4.63 19.56
CA ALA A 50 10.61 -3.97 18.36
C ALA A 50 9.20 -4.48 18.04
N ALA A 51 9.02 -5.79 18.00
CA ALA A 51 7.70 -6.42 17.80
C ALA A 51 6.69 -5.98 18.88
N GLN A 52 7.13 -5.81 20.13
CA GLN A 52 6.30 -5.27 21.21
C GLN A 52 5.86 -3.82 20.96
N ALA A 53 6.75 -2.99 20.39
CA ALA A 53 6.44 -1.60 20.08
C ALA A 53 5.46 -1.50 18.90
N ASP A 54 5.65 -2.32 17.87
CA ASP A 54 4.75 -2.38 16.71
C ASP A 54 3.36 -2.86 17.12
N PHE A 55 3.28 -3.90 17.95
CA PHE A 55 2.01 -4.38 18.48
C PHE A 55 1.31 -3.33 19.36
N THR A 56 2.07 -2.60 20.18
CA THR A 56 1.53 -1.49 20.98
C THR A 56 0.96 -0.40 20.08
N ALA A 57 1.66 -0.03 19.00
CA ALA A 57 1.19 0.95 18.04
C ALA A 57 -0.09 0.48 17.33
N PHE A 58 -0.14 -0.79 16.93
CA PHE A 58 -1.32 -1.42 16.35
C PHE A 58 -2.55 -1.37 17.28
N ALA A 59 -2.39 -1.79 18.54
CA ALA A 59 -3.47 -1.74 19.54
C ALA A 59 -3.98 -0.30 19.77
N LEU A 60 -3.08 0.70 19.73
CA LEU A 60 -3.49 2.11 19.81
C LEU A 60 -4.26 2.57 18.56
N GLY A 61 -3.92 2.04 17.39
CA GLY A 61 -4.63 2.28 16.13
C GLY A 61 -6.08 1.79 16.18
N GLN A 62 -6.31 0.59 16.71
CA GLN A 62 -7.66 0.00 16.90
C GLN A 62 -8.61 0.92 17.68
N LEU A 63 -8.10 1.74 18.60
CA LEU A 63 -8.93 2.67 19.39
C LEU A 63 -9.57 3.77 18.54
N VAL A 64 -9.07 4.05 17.33
CA VAL A 64 -9.75 4.95 16.38
C VAL A 64 -11.09 4.35 15.95
N SER A 65 -11.07 3.08 15.57
CA SER A 65 -12.24 2.28 15.19
C SER A 65 -13.26 2.24 16.34
N VAL A 66 -12.81 1.98 17.57
CA VAL A 66 -13.66 2.00 18.77
C VAL A 66 -14.31 3.36 19.01
N LYS A 67 -13.56 4.46 18.87
CA LYS A 67 -14.10 5.82 19.05
C LYS A 67 -15.19 6.14 18.04
N TYR A 68 -15.02 5.68 16.79
CA TYR A 68 -16.02 5.87 15.75
C TYR A 68 -17.28 5.06 16.03
N PHE A 69 -17.15 3.79 16.41
CA PHE A 69 -18.29 2.95 16.80
C PHE A 69 -19.08 3.55 17.97
N LEU A 70 -18.39 3.99 19.03
CA LEU A 70 -19.03 4.67 20.17
C LEU A 70 -19.73 5.97 19.76
N PHE A 71 -19.21 6.68 18.75
CA PHE A 71 -19.85 7.88 18.22
C PHE A 71 -21.18 7.54 17.52
N VAL A 72 -21.20 6.51 16.67
CA VAL A 72 -22.40 6.01 15.98
C VAL A 72 -23.44 5.52 16.99
N LEU A 73 -23.01 4.80 18.03
CA LEU A 73 -23.87 4.38 19.15
C LEU A 73 -24.51 5.54 19.96
N GLY A 74 -24.11 6.79 19.71
CA GLY A 74 -24.58 7.93 20.49
C GLY A 74 -23.91 8.06 21.87
N ALA A 75 -22.78 7.39 22.09
CA ALA A 75 -22.05 7.51 23.35
C ALA A 75 -21.66 8.99 23.56
N GLY A 76 -21.99 9.52 24.74
CA GLY A 76 -21.72 10.92 25.04
C GLY A 76 -22.72 11.93 24.47
N ASP A 77 -23.90 11.51 24.01
CA ASP A 77 -25.05 12.42 23.83
C ASP A 77 -25.56 12.99 25.17
N GLY A 78 -25.33 12.23 26.24
CA GLY A 78 -25.56 12.64 27.62
C GLY A 78 -24.57 13.70 28.14
N PRO A 79 -24.81 14.20 29.36
CA PRO A 79 -23.89 15.13 30.04
C PRO A 79 -22.55 14.47 30.40
N THR A 80 -22.51 13.14 30.49
CA THR A 80 -21.33 12.31 30.74
C THR A 80 -21.26 11.21 29.67
N ALA A 81 -20.10 11.05 29.03
CA ALA A 81 -19.84 9.86 28.22
C ALA A 81 -19.66 8.65 29.15
N THR A 82 -20.11 7.49 28.71
CA THR A 82 -20.13 6.24 29.46
C THR A 82 -19.65 5.12 28.54
N LEU A 83 -19.03 4.09 29.12
CA LEU A 83 -18.61 2.87 28.41
C LEU A 83 -19.76 1.86 28.28
N ARG A 84 -20.92 2.16 28.86
CA ARG A 84 -22.12 1.35 28.70
C ARG A 84 -22.55 1.32 27.23
N ILE A 85 -22.69 0.10 26.70
CA ILE A 85 -23.29 -0.18 25.39
C ILE A 85 -24.69 -0.76 25.62
N ASP A 86 -25.71 -0.19 24.95
CA ASP A 86 -27.07 -0.76 24.95
C ASP A 86 -27.16 -1.81 23.83
N PRO A 87 -27.36 -3.10 24.13
CA PRO A 87 -27.43 -4.15 23.10
C PRO A 87 -28.47 -3.87 22.02
N ARG A 88 -29.53 -3.11 22.33
CA ARG A 88 -30.59 -2.79 21.36
C ARG A 88 -30.15 -1.78 20.29
N ALA A 89 -29.12 -0.99 20.56
CA ALA A 89 -28.59 0.01 19.64
C ALA A 89 -27.42 -0.53 18.80
N VAL A 90 -26.86 -1.70 19.18
CA VAL A 90 -25.71 -2.30 18.49
C VAL A 90 -26.03 -2.67 17.04
N PRO A 91 -27.15 -3.33 16.69
CA PRO A 91 -27.42 -3.69 15.29
C PRO A 91 -27.46 -2.47 14.36
N ASP A 92 -28.23 -1.43 14.72
CA ASP A 92 -28.31 -0.21 13.92
C ASP A 92 -26.94 0.50 13.80
N ALA A 93 -26.12 0.46 14.87
CA ALA A 93 -24.80 1.05 14.84
C ALA A 93 -23.78 0.23 14.04
N LEU A 94 -23.90 -1.11 14.03
CA LEU A 94 -23.08 -1.98 13.19
C LEU A 94 -23.42 -1.78 11.71
N ASP A 95 -24.71 -1.69 11.36
CA ASP A 95 -25.14 -1.41 9.98
C ASP A 95 -24.51 -0.10 9.45
N ASP A 96 -24.46 0.96 10.28
CA ASP A 96 -23.86 2.25 9.92
C ASP A 96 -22.31 2.23 9.97
N TYR A 97 -21.73 1.40 10.82
CA TYR A 97 -20.29 1.35 11.09
C TYR A 97 -19.54 0.44 10.10
N LEU A 98 -20.19 -0.63 9.65
CA LEU A 98 -19.68 -1.65 8.74
C LEU A 98 -20.08 -1.36 7.29
N ASP A 99 -20.17 -0.09 6.90
CA ASP A 99 -20.48 0.36 5.53
C ASP A 99 -19.25 0.22 4.62
N THR A 100 -18.75 -1.01 4.49
CA THR A 100 -17.68 -1.42 3.57
C THR A 100 -18.02 -2.76 2.94
N ASP A 101 -17.68 -2.91 1.66
CA ASP A 101 -17.86 -4.17 0.91
C ASP A 101 -16.63 -5.09 1.06
N ASP A 102 -15.57 -4.64 1.73
CA ASP A 102 -14.34 -5.41 1.95
C ASP A 102 -14.48 -6.33 3.16
N VAL A 103 -14.39 -7.64 2.92
CA VAL A 103 -14.55 -8.67 3.96
C VAL A 103 -13.44 -8.60 5.00
N ASP A 104 -12.22 -8.22 4.62
CA ASP A 104 -11.09 -8.19 5.56
C ASP A 104 -11.19 -6.96 6.48
N ASP A 105 -11.65 -5.82 5.96
CA ASP A 105 -12.01 -4.66 6.79
C ASP A 105 -13.12 -5.01 7.79
N LEU A 106 -14.18 -5.71 7.34
CA LEU A 106 -15.27 -6.14 8.21
C LEU A 106 -14.75 -7.02 9.36
N ARG A 107 -13.92 -8.01 9.05
CA ARG A 107 -13.32 -8.90 10.07
C ARG A 107 -12.45 -8.14 11.05
N TYR A 108 -11.63 -7.21 10.57
CA TYR A 108 -10.78 -6.37 11.41
C TYR A 108 -11.60 -5.48 12.35
N LEU A 109 -12.65 -4.84 11.83
CA LEU A 109 -13.53 -3.96 12.61
C LEU A 109 -14.30 -4.75 13.67
N VAL A 110 -14.89 -5.89 13.31
CA VAL A 110 -15.61 -6.76 14.26
C VAL A 110 -14.67 -7.31 15.33
N GLY A 111 -13.49 -7.81 14.93
CA GLY A 111 -12.47 -8.29 15.87
C GLY A 111 -12.04 -7.20 16.86
N THR A 112 -11.80 -5.99 16.37
CA THR A 112 -11.47 -4.83 17.22
C THR A 112 -12.57 -4.53 18.26
N LEU A 113 -13.85 -4.65 17.91
CA LEU A 113 -14.95 -4.46 18.84
C LEU A 113 -15.03 -5.58 19.88
N ILE A 114 -14.75 -6.82 19.48
CA ILE A 114 -14.71 -7.97 20.39
C ILE A 114 -13.56 -7.84 21.38
N ASP A 115 -12.37 -7.46 20.90
CA ASP A 115 -11.21 -7.16 21.75
C ASP A 115 -11.52 -6.05 22.75
N TRP A 116 -12.16 -4.97 22.27
CA TRP A 116 -12.54 -3.86 23.14
C TRP A 116 -13.54 -4.27 24.23
N VAL A 117 -14.58 -5.04 23.89
CA VAL A 117 -15.58 -5.52 24.87
C VAL A 117 -14.93 -6.49 25.86
N THR A 118 -14.07 -7.39 25.38
CA THR A 118 -13.32 -8.34 26.22
C THR A 118 -12.39 -7.61 27.18
N PHE A 119 -11.65 -6.61 26.69
CA PHE A 119 -10.85 -5.73 27.52
C PHE A 119 -11.67 -5.08 28.63
N LEU A 120 -12.84 -4.51 28.30
CA LEU A 120 -13.72 -3.87 29.29
C LEU A 120 -14.22 -4.87 30.35
N GLU A 121 -14.52 -6.11 29.96
CA GLU A 121 -14.90 -7.18 30.88
C GLU A 121 -13.74 -7.56 31.80
N GLU A 122 -12.60 -7.95 31.24
CA GLU A 122 -11.46 -8.51 31.99
C GLU A 122 -10.84 -7.49 32.94
N THR A 123 -10.85 -6.20 32.56
CA THR A 123 -10.34 -5.10 33.41
C THR A 123 -11.40 -4.53 34.35
N GLY A 124 -12.64 -5.03 34.32
CA GLY A 124 -13.73 -4.55 35.16
C GLY A 124 -14.15 -3.10 34.86
N ARG A 125 -13.93 -2.65 33.63
CA ARG A 125 -14.30 -1.32 33.13
C ARG A 125 -15.69 -1.28 32.49
N TRP A 126 -16.30 -2.43 32.24
CA TRP A 126 -17.67 -2.53 31.76
C TRP A 126 -18.66 -1.84 32.72
N GLU A 127 -19.43 -0.88 32.20
CA GLU A 127 -20.41 -0.10 32.97
C GLU A 127 -21.86 -0.59 32.81
N GLY A 128 -22.10 -1.57 31.92
CA GLY A 128 -23.41 -2.17 31.69
C GLY A 128 -23.75 -3.29 32.70
N SER A 129 -24.91 -3.92 32.51
CA SER A 129 -25.21 -5.16 33.24
C SER A 129 -24.48 -6.36 32.62
N ALA A 130 -24.38 -7.48 33.35
CA ALA A 130 -23.86 -8.72 32.79
C ALA A 130 -24.76 -9.29 31.68
N GLU A 131 -26.07 -9.03 31.74
CA GLU A 131 -27.02 -9.37 30.67
C GLU A 131 -26.76 -8.52 29.42
N ASP A 132 -26.49 -7.21 29.61
CA ASP A 132 -26.09 -6.35 28.50
C ASP A 132 -24.77 -6.81 27.87
N LEU A 133 -23.77 -7.18 28.69
CA LEU A 133 -22.48 -7.67 28.20
C LEU A 133 -22.66 -8.92 27.33
N ALA A 134 -23.35 -9.94 27.86
CA ALA A 134 -23.60 -11.18 27.14
C ALA A 134 -24.35 -10.95 25.82
N ALA A 135 -25.32 -10.04 25.80
CA ALA A 135 -26.06 -9.71 24.59
C ALA A 135 -25.21 -8.95 23.56
N VAL A 136 -24.31 -8.06 23.98
CA VAL A 136 -23.36 -7.40 23.06
C VAL A 136 -22.38 -8.41 22.48
N THR A 137 -21.79 -9.28 23.32
CA THR A 137 -20.88 -10.33 22.87
C THR A 137 -21.57 -11.29 21.88
N GLU A 138 -22.80 -11.74 22.16
CA GLU A 138 -23.56 -12.61 21.25
C GLU A 138 -23.82 -11.95 19.88
N LEU A 139 -24.09 -10.64 19.85
CA LEU A 139 -24.26 -9.90 18.61
C LEU A 139 -22.95 -9.79 17.81
N LEU A 140 -21.83 -9.50 18.48
CA LEU A 140 -20.53 -9.40 17.82
C LEU A 140 -20.04 -10.76 17.32
N ASP A 141 -20.25 -11.84 18.09
CA ASP A 141 -19.94 -13.21 17.68
C ASP A 141 -20.76 -13.64 16.46
N ALA A 142 -22.06 -13.31 16.44
CA ALA A 142 -22.92 -13.59 15.28
C ALA A 142 -22.46 -12.82 14.04
N GLU A 143 -22.00 -11.58 14.20
CA GLU A 143 -21.45 -10.78 13.10
C GLU A 143 -20.12 -11.35 12.60
N ALA A 144 -19.23 -11.73 13.52
CA ALA A 144 -17.99 -12.43 13.20
C ALA A 144 -18.25 -13.72 12.40
N GLU A 145 -19.22 -14.54 12.80
CA GLU A 145 -19.63 -15.73 12.05
C GLU A 145 -20.17 -15.39 10.65
N SER A 146 -20.93 -14.28 10.53
CA SER A 146 -21.50 -13.76 9.29
C SER A 146 -20.40 -13.45 8.25
N VAL A 147 -19.29 -12.86 8.69
CA VAL A 147 -18.15 -12.48 7.84
C VAL A 147 -17.12 -13.61 7.67
N GLY A 148 -17.43 -14.83 8.14
CA GLY A 148 -16.60 -16.02 7.96
C GLY A 148 -15.55 -16.24 9.06
N GLY A 149 -15.77 -15.67 10.25
CA GLY A 149 -14.88 -15.70 11.40
C GLY A 149 -14.09 -14.40 11.56
N ILE A 150 -13.54 -14.18 12.76
CA ILE A 150 -12.58 -13.10 13.02
C ILE A 150 -11.21 -13.61 12.56
N VAL A 151 -10.47 -12.81 11.81
CA VAL A 151 -9.03 -13.03 11.72
C VAL A 151 -8.46 -12.45 13.00
N ASP A 152 -7.94 -13.30 13.91
CA ASP A 152 -7.04 -12.80 14.96
C ASP A 152 -5.96 -12.02 14.22
N ALA A 153 -5.96 -10.68 14.32
CA ALA A 153 -5.06 -9.80 13.59
C ALA A 153 -3.60 -9.90 14.08
N ALA A 154 -3.17 -11.06 14.55
CA ALA A 154 -1.87 -11.52 14.11
C ALA A 154 -1.96 -11.49 12.57
N PRO A 155 -0.97 -10.91 11.85
CA PRO A 155 -0.91 -11.19 10.42
C PRO A 155 -1.05 -12.70 10.33
N GLU A 156 -2.05 -13.17 9.57
CA GLU A 156 -2.13 -14.58 9.26
C GLU A 156 -0.69 -14.99 9.01
N ALA A 157 -0.24 -16.08 9.62
CA ALA A 157 0.96 -16.72 9.14
C ALA A 157 0.65 -17.25 7.72
N ALA A 158 0.27 -16.38 6.77
CA ALA A 158 0.78 -16.36 5.43
C ALA A 158 2.15 -17.00 5.54
N ALA A 159 2.29 -18.14 4.89
CA ALA A 159 3.49 -18.93 4.95
C ALA A 159 4.66 -17.95 4.93
N PRO A 160 5.54 -17.98 5.94
CA PRO A 160 6.46 -16.88 6.20
C PRO A 160 7.17 -16.58 4.90
N ARG A 161 6.95 -15.36 4.37
CA ARG A 161 7.45 -14.95 3.06
C ARG A 161 8.88 -15.42 2.95
N ARG A 162 9.21 -16.18 1.91
CA ARG A 162 10.57 -16.68 1.77
C ARG A 162 11.54 -15.49 1.69
N GLU A 163 12.26 -15.25 2.79
CA GLU A 163 13.34 -14.26 2.80
C GLU A 163 14.42 -14.68 1.79
N PRO A 164 14.92 -13.74 0.96
CA PRO A 164 16.04 -14.01 0.10
C PRO A 164 17.28 -14.31 0.93
N THR A 165 18.04 -15.32 0.54
CA THR A 165 19.40 -15.49 1.07
C THR A 165 20.27 -14.28 0.68
N GLU A 166 21.32 -14.00 1.46
CA GLU A 166 22.25 -12.90 1.14
C GLU A 166 22.86 -13.04 -0.26
N GLU A 167 23.09 -14.28 -0.72
CA GLU A 167 23.57 -14.57 -2.08
C GLU A 167 22.52 -14.22 -3.15
N GLU A 168 21.25 -14.56 -2.93
CA GLU A 168 20.15 -14.20 -3.84
C GLU A 168 19.95 -12.68 -3.91
N ALA A 169 19.95 -12.00 -2.76
CA ALA A 169 19.82 -10.55 -2.68
C ALA A 169 21.00 -9.83 -3.37
N LEU A 170 22.22 -10.31 -3.16
CA LEU A 170 23.41 -9.81 -3.83
C LEU A 170 23.33 -10.02 -5.34
N ALA A 171 23.03 -11.25 -5.79
CA ALA A 171 22.93 -11.58 -7.20
C ALA A 171 21.85 -10.75 -7.89
N PHE A 172 20.71 -10.54 -7.26
CA PHE A 172 19.65 -9.69 -7.79
C PHE A 172 20.12 -8.23 -7.93
N ALA A 173 20.73 -7.66 -6.89
CA ALA A 173 21.21 -6.29 -6.92
C ALA A 173 22.34 -6.06 -7.92
N THR A 174 23.21 -7.05 -8.18
CA THR A 174 24.38 -6.84 -9.06
C THR A 174 24.24 -7.43 -10.46
N GLU A 175 23.40 -8.45 -10.63
CA GLU A 175 23.34 -9.27 -11.85
C GLU A 175 21.93 -9.36 -12.48
N SER A 176 20.87 -8.84 -11.83
CA SER A 176 19.55 -8.82 -12.46
C SER A 176 19.59 -8.04 -13.78
N ALA A 177 18.80 -8.50 -14.75
CA ALA A 177 18.79 -7.86 -16.05
C ALA A 177 18.32 -6.41 -15.97
N LEU A 178 17.34 -6.10 -15.11
CA LEU A 178 16.90 -4.72 -14.85
C LEU A 178 18.06 -3.84 -14.37
N VAL A 179 18.77 -4.23 -13.30
CA VAL A 179 19.88 -3.42 -12.76
C VAL A 179 21.01 -3.27 -13.78
N LEU A 180 21.35 -4.33 -14.51
CA LEU A 180 22.36 -4.24 -15.57
C LEU A 180 21.96 -3.27 -16.69
N ARG A 181 20.67 -3.19 -17.05
CA ARG A 181 20.18 -2.23 -18.06
C ARG A 181 20.15 -0.81 -17.53
N ALA A 182 19.69 -0.63 -16.30
CA ALA A 182 19.70 0.65 -15.61
C ALA A 182 21.11 1.22 -15.55
N ARG A 183 22.10 0.43 -15.10
CA ARG A 183 23.51 0.84 -15.08
C ARG A 183 24.04 1.19 -16.45
N ALA A 184 23.70 0.41 -17.48
CA ALA A 184 24.11 0.72 -18.85
C ALA A 184 23.51 2.04 -19.36
N LEU A 185 22.29 2.37 -18.95
CA LEU A 185 21.64 3.65 -19.28
C LEU A 185 22.29 4.82 -18.52
N LEU A 186 22.59 4.65 -17.23
CA LEU A 186 23.32 5.64 -16.43
C LEU A 186 24.73 5.89 -16.99
N ASP A 187 25.46 4.83 -17.36
CA ASP A 187 26.77 4.95 -18.04
C ASP A 187 26.65 5.70 -19.38
N TRP A 188 25.57 5.47 -20.13
CA TRP A 188 25.29 6.20 -21.37
C TRP A 188 24.97 7.67 -21.13
N ILE A 189 24.26 8.02 -20.04
CA ILE A 189 24.00 9.41 -19.64
C ILE A 189 25.32 10.14 -19.36
N GLY A 190 26.21 9.53 -18.59
CA GLY A 190 27.54 10.07 -18.30
C GLY A 190 27.50 11.45 -17.65
N GLU A 191 28.16 12.44 -18.27
CA GLU A 191 28.20 13.83 -17.78
C GLU A 191 26.91 14.63 -18.03
N GLY A 192 25.99 14.07 -18.82
CA GLY A 192 24.65 14.61 -19.04
C GLY A 192 24.18 14.49 -20.49
N ARG A 193 22.86 14.46 -20.68
CA ARG A 193 22.20 14.28 -21.98
C ARG A 193 21.12 15.32 -22.23
N PRO A 194 20.97 15.78 -23.49
CA PRO A 194 19.91 16.73 -23.82
C PRO A 194 18.55 16.05 -23.72
N VAL A 195 17.62 16.70 -23.02
CA VAL A 195 16.23 16.30 -22.88
C VAL A 195 15.30 17.45 -23.25
N THR A 196 14.04 17.13 -23.49
CA THR A 196 12.98 18.11 -23.67
C THR A 196 12.69 18.84 -22.35
N ALA A 197 11.86 19.89 -22.40
CA ALA A 197 11.54 20.69 -21.21
C ALA A 197 10.86 19.90 -20.08
N ASP A 198 10.11 18.85 -20.43
CA ASP A 198 9.46 17.89 -19.52
C ASP A 198 10.38 16.73 -19.08
N GLY A 199 11.64 16.72 -19.53
CA GLY A 199 12.64 15.73 -19.13
C GLY A 199 12.64 14.44 -19.95
N ALA A 200 11.88 14.38 -21.04
CA ALA A 200 11.89 13.24 -21.95
C ALA A 200 13.13 13.28 -22.88
N LEU A 201 13.60 12.10 -23.29
CA LEU A 201 14.68 12.01 -24.28
C LEU A 201 14.23 12.59 -25.62
N THR A 202 15.11 13.35 -26.27
CA THR A 202 14.85 13.76 -27.66
C THR A 202 14.81 12.51 -28.57
N PRO A 203 14.13 12.55 -29.73
CA PRO A 203 14.03 11.36 -30.59
C PRO A 203 15.38 10.73 -30.98
N SER A 204 16.42 11.55 -31.20
CA SER A 204 17.77 11.07 -31.51
C SER A 204 18.41 10.36 -30.32
N GLU A 205 18.30 10.94 -29.12
CA GLU A 205 18.85 10.33 -27.90
C GLU A 205 18.08 9.07 -27.51
N ALA A 206 16.76 9.04 -27.73
CA ALA A 206 15.93 7.87 -27.46
C ALA A 206 16.31 6.67 -28.34
N GLU A 207 16.63 6.89 -29.63
CA GLU A 207 17.10 5.83 -30.52
C GLU A 207 18.43 5.23 -30.04
N GLU A 208 19.38 6.07 -29.63
CA GLU A 208 20.68 5.62 -29.10
C GLU A 208 20.53 4.88 -27.78
N ALA A 209 19.75 5.43 -26.84
CA ALA A 209 19.51 4.81 -25.53
C ALA A 209 18.78 3.48 -25.65
N ALA A 210 17.80 3.37 -26.57
CA ALA A 210 17.07 2.13 -26.81
C ALA A 210 18.00 1.01 -27.31
N ALA A 211 19.04 1.35 -28.08
CA ALA A 211 20.04 0.36 -28.51
C ALA A 211 20.87 -0.21 -27.34
N VAL A 212 21.03 0.56 -26.25
CA VAL A 212 21.76 0.15 -25.05
C VAL A 212 20.93 -0.81 -24.18
N VAL A 213 19.67 -0.45 -23.90
CA VAL A 213 18.82 -1.17 -22.94
C VAL A 213 17.85 -2.17 -23.56
N GLY A 214 17.50 -1.97 -24.83
CA GLY A 214 16.46 -2.72 -25.53
C GLY A 214 16.85 -4.09 -26.04
N LYS A 215 18.10 -4.53 -25.86
CA LYS A 215 18.55 -5.85 -26.34
C LYS A 215 17.75 -6.97 -25.66
N GLY A 216 16.92 -7.66 -26.44
CA GLY A 216 16.05 -8.75 -26.01
C GLY A 216 14.63 -8.32 -25.63
N ALA A 217 14.30 -7.03 -25.72
CA ALA A 217 12.93 -6.54 -25.57
C ALA A 217 12.11 -6.85 -26.82
N ALA A 218 10.83 -7.19 -26.65
CA ALA A 218 9.87 -7.19 -27.75
C ALA A 218 9.65 -5.76 -28.29
N ASP A 219 9.59 -4.79 -27.37
CA ASP A 219 9.51 -3.36 -27.66
C ASP A 219 10.63 -2.59 -26.93
N PRO A 220 11.78 -2.35 -27.60
CA PRO A 220 12.89 -1.57 -27.05
C PRO A 220 12.52 -0.16 -26.61
N ALA A 221 11.60 0.50 -27.31
CA ALA A 221 11.21 1.88 -27.03
C ALA A 221 10.35 1.95 -25.77
N ARG A 222 9.37 1.05 -25.63
CA ARG A 222 8.56 0.93 -24.41
C ARG A 222 9.42 0.60 -23.19
N ARG A 223 10.37 -0.34 -23.31
CA ARG A 223 11.32 -0.64 -22.22
C ARG A 223 12.13 0.59 -21.82
N LEU A 224 12.67 1.32 -22.80
CA LEU A 224 13.44 2.53 -22.53
C LEU A 224 12.58 3.58 -21.81
N ALA A 225 11.36 3.84 -22.28
CA ALA A 225 10.47 4.83 -21.69
C ALA A 225 10.20 4.52 -20.21
N ARG A 226 9.83 3.27 -19.89
CA ARG A 226 9.58 2.84 -18.52
C ARG A 226 10.82 2.93 -17.65
N LEU A 227 11.95 2.40 -18.13
CA LEU A 227 13.20 2.43 -17.38
C LEU A 227 13.68 3.87 -17.13
N TRP A 228 13.51 4.77 -18.11
CA TRP A 228 13.83 6.18 -17.97
C TRP A 228 13.01 6.83 -16.87
N GLU A 229 11.69 6.62 -16.87
CA GLU A 229 10.80 7.19 -15.86
C GLU A 229 11.06 6.61 -14.47
N SER A 230 11.23 5.29 -14.35
CA SER A 230 11.56 4.65 -13.07
C SER A 230 12.88 5.14 -12.49
N LEU A 231 13.90 5.40 -13.32
CA LEU A 231 15.16 6.00 -12.86
C LEU A 231 14.99 7.43 -12.37
N ARG A 232 14.06 8.21 -12.93
CA ARG A 232 13.73 9.55 -12.45
C ARG A 232 12.98 9.49 -11.11
N ASN A 233 11.99 8.62 -10.99
CA ASN A 233 11.24 8.47 -9.75
C ASN A 233 12.13 7.96 -8.61
N ALA A 234 13.03 7.02 -8.91
CA ALA A 234 14.06 6.54 -7.97
C ALA A 234 15.19 7.56 -7.73
N GLN A 235 15.12 8.77 -8.30
CA GLN A 235 16.11 9.85 -8.15
C GLN A 235 17.54 9.47 -8.59
N LEU A 236 17.65 8.46 -9.47
CA LEU A 236 18.92 8.06 -10.09
C LEU A 236 19.24 8.93 -11.32
N ILE A 237 18.24 9.65 -11.84
CA ILE A 237 18.38 10.69 -12.86
C ILE A 237 17.76 11.99 -12.35
N GLU A 238 18.49 13.09 -12.50
CA GLU A 238 18.01 14.45 -12.22
C GLU A 238 17.89 15.23 -13.54
N VAL A 239 16.86 16.07 -13.67
CA VAL A 239 16.69 16.95 -14.83
C VAL A 239 16.94 18.38 -14.40
N ASP A 240 18.05 18.96 -14.86
CA ASP A 240 18.37 20.35 -14.62
C ASP A 240 17.54 21.24 -15.57
N GLU A 241 16.61 22.00 -15.01
CA GLU A 241 15.92 23.08 -15.69
C GLU A 241 16.86 24.27 -15.90
N VAL A 242 17.77 24.17 -16.88
CA VAL A 242 18.48 25.36 -17.33
C VAL A 242 17.55 26.16 -18.24
N ARG A 243 17.03 27.28 -17.72
CA ARG A 243 16.46 28.37 -18.53
C ARG A 243 17.57 28.95 -19.42
N ALA A 244 17.89 28.29 -20.51
CA ALA A 244 18.68 28.87 -21.58
C ALA A 244 17.81 29.92 -22.31
N GLU A 245 18.39 31.06 -22.66
CA GLU A 245 17.75 32.08 -23.52
C GLU A 245 17.54 31.58 -24.97
N ASP A 246 18.08 30.39 -25.27
CA ASP A 246 18.06 29.72 -26.56
C ASP A 246 17.39 28.34 -26.35
N ASP A 247 16.52 27.91 -27.27
CA ASP A 247 15.60 26.74 -27.18
C ASP A 247 16.25 25.33 -26.98
N GLY A 248 17.47 25.22 -26.47
CA GLY A 248 18.06 23.98 -25.94
C GLY A 248 18.14 24.09 -24.43
N GLY A 249 17.14 23.67 -23.66
CA GLY A 249 16.62 22.31 -23.62
C GLY A 249 17.23 21.67 -22.37
N SER A 250 16.41 21.20 -21.43
CA SER A 250 16.87 20.72 -20.12
C SER A 250 17.95 19.63 -20.27
N THR A 251 18.77 19.43 -19.26
CA THR A 251 19.83 18.40 -19.30
C THR A 251 19.56 17.36 -18.22
N ALA A 252 19.50 16.09 -18.61
CA ALA A 252 19.45 14.98 -17.65
C ALA A 252 20.87 14.67 -17.18
N ARG A 253 21.05 14.46 -15.88
CA ARG A 253 22.31 14.10 -15.21
C ARG A 253 22.09 12.93 -14.25
N LEU A 254 23.19 12.33 -13.81
CA LEU A 254 23.16 11.31 -12.77
C LEU A 254 22.74 11.94 -11.44
N GLY A 255 21.77 11.33 -10.77
CA GLY A 255 21.41 11.67 -9.40
C GLY A 255 22.48 11.24 -8.40
N ALA A 256 22.37 11.74 -7.15
CA ALA A 256 23.37 11.52 -6.11
C ALA A 256 23.67 10.03 -5.83
N ASP A 257 22.66 9.17 -5.98
CA ASP A 257 22.74 7.74 -5.63
C ASP A 257 22.96 6.82 -6.84
N ALA A 258 23.01 7.36 -8.06
CA ALA A 258 23.26 6.61 -9.29
C ALA A 258 24.54 5.74 -9.23
N ALA A 259 25.58 6.23 -8.56
CA ALA A 259 26.86 5.52 -8.42
C ALA A 259 26.79 4.31 -7.47
N ARG A 260 25.74 4.21 -6.65
CA ARG A 260 25.50 3.09 -5.73
C ARG A 260 24.70 1.98 -6.38
N LEU A 261 23.95 2.25 -7.45
CA LEU A 261 23.14 1.22 -8.09
C LEU A 261 24.01 0.03 -8.53
N GLY A 262 23.69 -1.14 -7.99
CA GLY A 262 24.41 -2.38 -8.24
C GLY A 262 25.79 -2.47 -7.61
N THR A 263 26.08 -1.66 -6.58
CA THR A 263 27.12 -2.00 -5.61
C THR A 263 26.63 -3.17 -4.77
N GLY A 264 27.47 -4.18 -4.53
CA GLY A 264 27.09 -5.37 -3.76
C GLY A 264 26.93 -5.13 -2.25
N ASP A 265 27.01 -3.88 -1.80
CA ASP A 265 26.84 -3.49 -0.41
C ASP A 265 25.37 -3.19 -0.09
N ALA A 266 25.08 -2.86 1.18
CA ALA A 266 23.71 -2.62 1.64
C ALA A 266 23.01 -1.48 0.90
N LEU A 267 23.75 -0.40 0.56
CA LEU A 267 23.18 0.73 -0.14
C LEU A 267 22.87 0.39 -1.60
N GLY A 268 23.75 -0.31 -2.30
CA GLY A 268 23.46 -0.70 -3.69
C GLY A 268 22.33 -1.71 -3.82
N ARG A 269 22.09 -2.54 -2.79
CA ARG A 269 20.88 -3.36 -2.69
C ARG A 269 19.62 -2.50 -2.51
N LEU A 270 19.68 -1.49 -1.65
CA LEU A 270 18.56 -0.56 -1.44
C LEU A 270 18.20 0.20 -2.72
N GLU A 271 19.20 0.71 -3.47
CA GLU A 271 18.93 1.38 -4.76
C GLU A 271 18.32 0.42 -5.79
N ALA A 272 18.73 -0.86 -5.78
CA ALA A 272 18.15 -1.87 -6.66
C ALA A 272 16.70 -2.16 -6.30
N GLN A 273 16.36 -2.21 -5.00
CA GLN A 273 14.99 -2.35 -4.51
C GLN A 273 14.13 -1.17 -4.96
N PHE A 274 14.54 0.08 -4.69
CA PHE A 274 13.79 1.27 -5.10
C PHE A 274 13.59 1.33 -6.62
N LEU A 275 14.61 1.02 -7.41
CA LEU A 275 14.47 0.95 -8.86
C LEU A 275 13.42 -0.07 -9.29
N VAL A 276 13.39 -1.26 -8.67
CA VAL A 276 12.42 -2.31 -9.00
C VAL A 276 11.01 -1.89 -8.61
N THR A 277 10.85 -1.30 -7.42
CA THR A 277 9.59 -0.71 -6.95
C THR A 277 9.03 0.27 -7.97
N GLU A 278 9.82 1.27 -8.36
CA GLU A 278 9.42 2.27 -9.36
C GLU A 278 9.17 1.66 -10.75
N PHE A 279 9.91 0.61 -11.12
CA PHE A 279 9.70 -0.08 -12.38
C PHE A 279 8.38 -0.85 -12.43
N VAL A 280 7.99 -1.47 -11.32
CA VAL A 280 6.70 -2.15 -11.19
C VAL A 280 5.55 -1.13 -11.23
N ILE A 281 5.67 -0.02 -10.48
CA ILE A 281 4.67 1.07 -10.47
C ILE A 281 4.46 1.62 -11.89
N VAL A 282 5.53 2.02 -12.56
CA VAL A 282 5.48 2.56 -13.94
C VAL A 282 4.93 1.51 -14.90
N THR A 283 5.36 0.24 -14.79
CA THR A 283 4.86 -0.84 -15.66
C THR A 283 3.36 -1.06 -15.49
N CYS A 284 2.84 -1.08 -14.26
CA CYS A 284 1.41 -1.26 -14.01
C CYS A 284 0.58 -0.04 -14.46
N THR A 285 1.10 1.18 -14.24
CA THR A 285 0.43 2.42 -14.63
C THR A 285 0.38 2.61 -16.14
N GLU A 286 1.45 2.24 -16.84
CA GLU A 286 1.58 2.33 -18.30
C GLU A 286 1.30 1.00 -19.01
N ALA A 287 0.69 0.02 -18.33
CA ALA A 287 0.40 -1.27 -18.94
C ALA A 287 -0.65 -1.07 -20.04
N GLY A 288 -0.31 -1.40 -21.28
CA GLY A 288 -1.22 -1.28 -22.42
C GLY A 288 -1.53 0.17 -22.83
N ALA A 289 -0.85 0.68 -23.86
CA ALA A 289 -1.31 1.90 -24.53
C ALA A 289 -2.62 1.61 -25.28
N GLY A 290 -3.73 2.23 -24.89
CA GLY A 290 -5.00 2.15 -25.62
C GLY A 290 -6.23 1.89 -24.75
N PRO A 291 -7.37 1.51 -25.36
CA PRO A 291 -8.66 1.40 -24.66
C PRO A 291 -8.71 0.36 -23.54
N GLN A 292 -7.77 -0.58 -23.52
CA GLN A 292 -7.70 -1.66 -22.53
C GLN A 292 -6.61 -1.44 -21.47
N GLY A 293 -5.87 -0.33 -21.52
CA GLY A 293 -4.71 -0.12 -20.65
C GLY A 293 -5.02 -0.24 -19.17
N GLU A 294 -6.07 0.42 -18.70
CA GLU A 294 -6.51 0.36 -17.30
C GLU A 294 -6.78 -1.08 -16.83
N SER A 295 -7.41 -1.90 -17.67
CA SER A 295 -7.67 -3.31 -17.35
C SER A 295 -6.40 -4.16 -17.31
N VAL A 296 -5.43 -3.88 -18.19
CA VAL A 296 -4.13 -4.57 -18.18
C VAL A 296 -3.33 -4.18 -16.93
N GLY A 297 -3.32 -2.89 -16.57
CA GLY A 297 -2.62 -2.40 -15.38
C GLY A 297 -3.18 -3.00 -14.09
N ALA A 298 -4.51 -2.95 -13.92
CA ALA A 298 -5.19 -3.54 -12.78
C ALA A 298 -5.02 -5.07 -12.70
N GLY A 299 -5.09 -5.75 -13.85
CA GLY A 299 -4.85 -7.19 -13.92
C GLY A 299 -3.41 -7.55 -13.54
N LEU A 300 -2.42 -6.79 -14.02
CA LEU A 300 -1.01 -7.01 -13.70
C LEU A 300 -0.73 -6.80 -12.21
N MET A 301 -1.25 -5.71 -11.64
CA MET A 301 -1.17 -5.42 -10.21
C MET A 301 -1.77 -6.57 -9.39
N THR A 302 -2.97 -7.02 -9.73
CA THR A 302 -3.63 -8.14 -9.03
C THR A 302 -2.79 -9.43 -9.09
N ILE A 303 -2.23 -9.75 -10.25
CA ILE A 303 -1.39 -10.94 -10.43
C ILE A 303 -0.12 -10.87 -9.58
N LEU A 304 0.57 -9.71 -9.59
CA LEU A 304 1.81 -9.53 -8.84
C LEU A 304 1.58 -9.46 -7.33
N GLN A 305 0.51 -8.81 -6.86
CA GLN A 305 0.11 -8.81 -5.45
C GLN A 305 -0.11 -10.24 -4.94
N ARG A 306 -0.86 -11.07 -5.68
CA ARG A 306 -1.06 -12.48 -5.31
C ARG A 306 0.24 -13.27 -5.28
N ALA A 307 1.14 -13.02 -6.23
CA ALA A 307 2.45 -13.67 -6.25
C ALA A 307 3.30 -13.32 -5.01
N VAL A 308 3.29 -12.05 -4.57
CA VAL A 308 3.99 -11.61 -3.36
C VAL A 308 3.38 -12.18 -2.08
N LEU A 309 2.06 -12.44 -2.08
CA LEU A 309 1.36 -13.13 -0.99
C LEU A 309 1.52 -14.66 -1.01
N GLU A 310 2.49 -15.18 -1.78
CA GLU A 310 2.76 -16.62 -1.96
C GLU A 310 1.55 -17.42 -2.50
N GLU A 311 0.63 -16.75 -3.20
CA GLU A 311 -0.48 -17.36 -3.94
C GLU A 311 -0.34 -17.17 -5.46
N PRO A 312 0.78 -17.61 -6.08
CA PRO A 312 1.07 -17.33 -7.48
C PRO A 312 0.01 -17.97 -8.38
N LEU A 313 -0.52 -17.17 -9.31
CA LEU A 313 -1.55 -17.62 -10.23
C LEU A 313 -0.94 -18.56 -11.29
N PRO A 314 -1.65 -19.63 -11.71
CA PRO A 314 -1.26 -20.39 -12.88
C PRO A 314 -1.20 -19.48 -14.11
N LEU A 315 -0.12 -19.54 -14.88
CA LEU A 315 0.03 -18.77 -16.12
C LEU A 315 -1.12 -19.08 -17.10
N ALA A 316 -1.61 -20.32 -17.10
CA ALA A 316 -2.77 -20.75 -17.87
C ALA A 316 -4.04 -19.96 -17.54
N ALA A 317 -4.23 -19.51 -16.29
CA ALA A 317 -5.40 -18.69 -15.92
C ALA A 317 -5.38 -17.32 -16.62
N VAL A 318 -4.18 -16.79 -16.91
CA VAL A 318 -4.02 -15.56 -17.70
C VAL A 318 -4.24 -15.84 -19.18
N GLU A 319 -3.75 -16.98 -19.68
CA GLU A 319 -3.92 -17.42 -21.08
C GLU A 319 -5.39 -17.70 -21.42
N ASP A 320 -6.14 -18.27 -20.48
CA ASP A 320 -7.51 -18.73 -20.66
C ASP A 320 -8.56 -17.68 -20.24
N LEU A 321 -8.15 -16.45 -19.92
CA LEU A 321 -9.03 -15.36 -19.47
C LEU A 321 -10.25 -15.13 -20.39
N ALA A 322 -10.07 -15.29 -21.70
CA ALA A 322 -11.15 -15.15 -22.68
C ALA A 322 -12.05 -16.40 -22.80
N LEU A 323 -11.53 -17.58 -22.47
CA LEU A 323 -12.27 -18.84 -22.48
C LEU A 323 -13.19 -18.95 -21.27
N ASP A 324 -12.72 -18.46 -20.12
CA ASP A 324 -13.46 -18.44 -18.84
C ASP A 324 -14.22 -17.14 -18.61
N ALA A 325 -14.43 -16.36 -19.67
CA ALA A 325 -15.14 -15.09 -19.63
C ALA A 325 -16.59 -15.25 -19.12
N PRO A 326 -17.05 -14.39 -18.19
CA PRO A 326 -18.46 -14.31 -17.81
C PRO A 326 -19.38 -14.08 -19.02
N GLU A 327 -20.63 -14.56 -18.95
CA GLU A 327 -21.59 -14.47 -20.08
C GLU A 327 -21.87 -13.03 -20.54
N ASP A 328 -21.65 -12.04 -19.68
CA ASP A 328 -21.86 -10.61 -19.92
C ASP A 328 -20.58 -9.85 -20.35
N SER A 329 -19.42 -10.53 -20.39
CA SER A 329 -18.15 -9.95 -20.80
C SER A 329 -17.92 -10.07 -22.31
N ASP A 330 -17.15 -9.15 -22.91
CA ASP A 330 -16.71 -9.26 -24.31
C ASP A 330 -15.46 -10.17 -24.40
N PRO A 331 -15.57 -11.39 -24.95
CA PRO A 331 -14.43 -12.31 -25.04
C PRO A 331 -13.29 -11.76 -25.91
N GLY A 332 -13.60 -10.91 -26.89
CA GLY A 332 -12.58 -10.27 -27.74
C GLY A 332 -11.74 -9.24 -26.98
N ALA A 333 -12.39 -8.48 -26.09
CA ALA A 333 -11.70 -7.55 -25.20
C ALA A 333 -10.83 -8.31 -24.19
N LEU A 334 -11.35 -9.37 -23.57
CA LEU A 334 -10.60 -10.20 -22.64
C LEU A 334 -9.42 -10.93 -23.31
N GLN A 335 -9.59 -11.37 -24.55
CA GLN A 335 -8.48 -11.95 -25.33
C GLN A 335 -7.37 -10.92 -25.57
N THR A 336 -7.74 -9.66 -25.80
CA THR A 336 -6.77 -8.57 -25.96
C THR A 336 -6.04 -8.29 -24.65
N VAL A 337 -6.77 -8.23 -23.54
CA VAL A 337 -6.19 -8.06 -22.19
C VAL A 337 -5.23 -9.20 -21.86
N SER A 338 -5.63 -10.45 -22.09
CA SER A 338 -4.78 -11.64 -21.90
C SER A 338 -3.46 -11.54 -22.67
N VAL A 339 -3.52 -11.19 -23.96
CA VAL A 339 -2.31 -11.06 -24.80
C VAL A 339 -1.38 -9.98 -24.25
N LEU A 340 -1.92 -8.83 -23.84
CA LEU A 340 -1.14 -7.73 -23.29
C LEU A 340 -0.55 -8.10 -21.91
N LEU A 341 -1.33 -8.69 -21.01
CA LEU A 341 -0.84 -9.18 -19.71
C LEU A 341 0.33 -10.16 -19.88
N LEU A 342 0.20 -11.12 -20.79
CA LEU A 342 1.27 -12.08 -21.04
C LEU A 342 2.53 -11.44 -21.64
N ASP A 343 2.38 -10.37 -22.42
CA ASP A 343 3.52 -9.58 -22.92
C ASP A 343 4.23 -8.87 -21.76
N GLU A 344 3.47 -8.24 -20.86
CA GLU A 344 4.03 -7.56 -19.67
C GLU A 344 4.70 -8.53 -18.70
N LEU A 345 4.07 -9.68 -18.41
CA LEU A 345 4.65 -10.70 -17.54
C LEU A 345 5.95 -11.27 -18.11
N ARG A 346 6.03 -11.49 -19.43
CA ARG A 346 7.27 -11.95 -20.08
C ARG A 346 8.35 -10.89 -20.04
N GLU A 347 7.98 -9.62 -20.15
CA GLU A 347 8.91 -8.51 -20.04
C GLU A 347 9.50 -8.42 -18.62
N LEU A 348 8.66 -8.47 -17.58
CA LEU A 348 9.09 -8.54 -16.18
C LEU A 348 9.98 -9.75 -15.91
N ALA A 349 9.63 -10.92 -16.47
CA ALA A 349 10.45 -12.12 -16.33
C ALA A 349 11.80 -12.01 -17.04
N ALA A 350 11.86 -11.37 -18.22
CA ALA A 350 13.10 -11.12 -18.93
C ALA A 350 14.03 -10.15 -18.17
N LEU A 351 13.47 -9.31 -17.31
CA LEU A 351 14.18 -8.37 -16.45
C LEU A 351 14.56 -8.95 -15.08
N GLY A 352 14.02 -10.13 -14.75
CA GLY A 352 14.25 -10.83 -13.49
C GLY A 352 13.34 -10.39 -12.35
N VAL A 353 12.26 -9.64 -12.63
CA VAL A 353 11.29 -9.16 -11.64
C VAL A 353 10.19 -10.21 -11.38
N ALA A 354 9.90 -11.06 -12.37
CA ALA A 354 8.96 -12.19 -12.25
C ALA A 354 9.64 -13.52 -12.65
N ASP A 355 9.06 -14.64 -12.22
CA ASP A 355 9.45 -15.99 -12.65
C ASP A 355 8.23 -16.73 -13.22
N LEU A 356 8.36 -17.18 -14.48
CA LEU A 356 7.32 -17.91 -15.20
C LEU A 356 7.67 -19.38 -15.46
N ARG A 357 8.83 -19.86 -14.96
CA ARG A 357 9.41 -21.16 -15.37
C ARG A 357 8.61 -22.38 -14.89
N SER A 358 7.86 -22.24 -13.79
CA SER A 358 7.03 -23.29 -13.20
C SER A 358 5.64 -23.41 -13.84
N GLY A 359 5.29 -22.52 -14.79
CA GLY A 359 3.92 -22.36 -15.26
C GLY A 359 3.02 -21.60 -14.28
N LEU A 360 3.60 -21.01 -13.24
CA LEU A 360 2.96 -20.04 -12.35
C LEU A 360 3.55 -18.66 -12.62
N VAL A 361 2.82 -17.62 -12.25
CA VAL A 361 3.33 -16.24 -12.20
C VAL A 361 3.82 -15.98 -10.79
N ASP A 362 5.13 -16.05 -10.59
CA ASP A 362 5.78 -15.92 -9.28
C ASP A 362 6.73 -14.71 -9.25
N VAL A 363 7.13 -14.29 -8.05
CA VAL A 363 8.10 -13.21 -7.83
C VAL A 363 9.33 -13.80 -7.12
N PRO A 364 10.56 -13.64 -7.67
CA PRO A 364 11.76 -14.12 -7.00
C PRO A 364 11.89 -13.52 -5.59
N ALA A 365 12.35 -14.32 -4.63
CA ALA A 365 12.51 -13.89 -3.23
C ALA A 365 13.24 -12.54 -3.09
N ALA A 366 14.27 -12.31 -3.91
CA ALA A 366 15.06 -11.08 -3.88
C ALA A 366 14.35 -9.83 -4.44
N ALA A 367 13.21 -10.00 -5.10
CA ALA A 367 12.36 -8.94 -5.62
C ALA A 367 11.05 -8.78 -4.83
N LEU A 368 10.74 -9.68 -3.88
CA LEU A 368 9.47 -9.69 -3.14
C LEU A 368 9.20 -8.35 -2.46
N ASP A 369 10.15 -7.85 -1.66
CA ASP A 369 10.00 -6.59 -0.94
C ASP A 369 9.77 -5.42 -1.92
N ALA A 370 10.55 -5.35 -3.00
CA ALA A 370 10.39 -4.29 -3.99
C ALA A 370 9.01 -4.29 -4.68
N VAL A 371 8.50 -5.48 -5.02
CA VAL A 371 7.17 -5.64 -5.64
C VAL A 371 6.06 -5.40 -4.61
N TYR A 372 6.28 -5.78 -3.35
CA TYR A 372 5.38 -5.48 -2.24
C TYR A 372 5.24 -3.98 -2.02
N ASP A 373 6.36 -3.28 -1.86
CA ASP A 373 6.45 -1.83 -1.66
C ASP A 373 5.78 -1.05 -2.80
N ALA A 374 5.76 -1.61 -4.02
CA ALA A 374 5.12 -0.99 -5.18
C ALA A 374 3.59 -0.90 -5.04
N PHE A 375 3.00 -1.72 -4.17
CA PHE A 375 1.57 -1.80 -3.94
C PHE A 375 1.15 -1.40 -2.53
N GLU A 376 2.07 -1.45 -1.57
CA GLU A 376 1.87 -0.97 -0.20
C GLU A 376 1.98 0.55 -0.12
N ALA A 377 1.46 1.26 -1.15
CA ALA A 377 1.42 2.71 -1.15
C ALA A 377 0.87 3.18 0.20
N PRO A 378 1.51 4.13 0.90
CA PRO A 378 1.04 4.59 2.19
C PRO A 378 -0.39 5.06 1.99
N ASP A 379 -1.35 4.33 2.57
CA ASP A 379 -2.77 4.66 2.54
C ASP A 379 -2.93 6.07 3.07
N GLY A 380 -2.97 7.05 2.15
CA GLY A 380 -2.94 8.45 2.49
C GLY A 380 -1.70 8.86 3.29
N ASP A 381 -0.69 9.40 2.60
CA ASP A 381 -0.27 10.73 3.04
C ASP A 381 -1.53 11.60 2.98
N GLU A 382 -2.29 11.59 4.07
CA GLU A 382 -3.32 12.56 4.37
C GLU A 382 -2.75 13.89 3.91
N ASP A 383 -3.47 14.55 3.01
CA ASP A 383 -3.26 15.95 2.67
C ASP A 383 -2.93 16.66 4.00
N TRP A 384 -1.64 16.94 4.22
CA TRP A 384 -1.18 17.94 5.16
C TRP A 384 -1.61 19.25 4.53
N ALA A 385 -2.93 19.45 4.48
CA ALA A 385 -3.59 20.62 3.98
C ALA A 385 -2.93 21.76 4.73
N ASP A 386 -2.17 22.54 3.98
CA ASP A 386 -1.47 23.73 4.41
C ASP A 386 -2.36 24.51 5.39
N GLU A 387 -2.07 24.40 6.69
CA GLU A 387 -2.61 25.32 7.69
C GLU A 387 -1.88 26.67 7.52
N ASP A 388 -2.39 27.48 6.59
CA ASP A 388 -2.15 28.93 6.50
C ASP A 388 -3.08 29.75 7.42
#